data_AF-K9PX40-F1
#
_entry.id   AF-K9PX40-F1
#
_cell.length_a   1.000
_cell.length_b   1.000
_cell.length_c   1.000
_cell.angle_alpha   90.00
_cell.angle_beta   90.00
_cell.angle_gamma   90.00
#
_symmetry.space_group_name_H-M   'P 1'
#
loop_
_entity.id
_entity.type
_entity.pdbx_description
1 polymer ?
#
loop_
_entity_poly.entity_id
_entity_poly.type
_entity_poly.pdbx_seq_one_letter_code
_entity_poly.pdbx_strand_id
1 'polypeptide(L)' 'MTQITYLKFINFLREELSIPGESISVMDRHWQKNSSLSPLPMVLWQYGLVTLEQLDLIYDWLATI' A
#
# COMPACT_ATOMS: atom_id res chain seq x y z
N MET A 1 13.23 -11.12 -5.28
CA MET A 1 12.07 -11.70 -4.58
C MET A 1 11.26 -10.60 -3.88
N THR A 2 10.76 -9.59 -4.60
CA THR A 2 10.06 -8.41 -4.02
C THR A 2 8.58 -8.30 -4.44
N GLN A 3 8.17 -9.04 -5.47
CA GLN A 3 6.79 -9.00 -5.99
C GLN A 3 5.76 -9.72 -5.10
N ILE A 4 6.16 -10.76 -4.36
CA ILE A 4 5.22 -11.52 -3.51
C ILE A 4 4.74 -10.64 -2.35
N THR A 5 5.62 -9.84 -1.75
CA THR A 5 5.28 -8.91 -0.68
C THR A 5 4.32 -7.83 -1.16
N TYR A 6 4.52 -7.30 -2.38
CA TYR A 6 3.62 -6.34 -3.01
C TYR A 6 2.23 -6.93 -3.28
N LEU A 7 2.14 -8.14 -3.82
CA LEU A 7 0.86 -8.83 -4.06
C LEU A 7 0.07 -9.06 -2.76
N LYS A 8 0.75 -9.51 -1.70
CA LYS A 8 0.12 -9.66 -0.38
C LYS A 8 -0.37 -8.33 0.17
N PHE A 9 0.41 -7.27 -0.02
CA PHE A 9 0.05 -5.92 0.42
C PHE A 9 -1.18 -5.39 -0.32
N ILE A 10 -1.24 -5.56 -1.64
CA ILE A 10 -2.42 -5.15 -2.42
C ILE A 10 -3.68 -5.94 -2.03
N ASN A 11 -3.55 -7.24 -1.74
CA ASN A 11 -4.67 -8.03 -1.23
C ASN A 11 -5.15 -7.51 0.13
N PHE A 12 -4.24 -7.23 1.06
CA PHE A 12 -4.58 -6.65 2.36
C PHE A 12 -5.34 -5.32 2.21
N LEU A 13 -4.87 -4.42 1.35
CA LEU A 13 -5.56 -3.14 1.09
C LEU A 13 -6.97 -3.34 0.49
N ARG A 14 -7.17 -4.38 -0.34
CA ARG A 14 -8.46 -4.65 -0.96
C ARG A 14 -9.44 -5.34 -0.01
N GLU A 15 -8.96 -6.32 0.76
CA GLU A 15 -9.82 -7.15 1.62
C GLU A 15 -10.08 -6.46 2.96
N GLU A 16 -9.04 -5.96 3.63
CA GLU A 16 -9.13 -5.38 4.98
C GLU A 16 -9.53 -3.91 4.94
N LEU A 17 -9.00 -3.14 3.98
CA LEU A 17 -9.28 -1.70 3.89
C LEU A 17 -10.36 -1.34 2.85
N SER A 18 -10.89 -2.31 2.09
CA SER A 18 -11.88 -2.09 1.02
C SER A 18 -11.49 -0.99 0.03
N ILE A 19 -10.19 -0.84 -0.24
CA ILE A 19 -9.70 0.22 -1.13
C ILE A 19 -10.10 -0.08 -2.58
N PRO A 20 -10.69 0.91 -3.30
CA PRO A 20 -11.07 0.73 -4.70
C PRO A 20 -9.86 0.52 -5.61
N GLY A 21 -10.06 -0.25 -6.69
CA GLY A 21 -8.99 -0.59 -7.64
C GLY A 21 -8.30 0.60 -8.31
N GLU A 22 -8.95 1.77 -8.35
CA GLU A 22 -8.37 3.01 -8.88
C GLU A 22 -7.16 3.48 -8.06
N SER A 23 -7.23 3.34 -6.73
CA SER A 23 -6.14 3.61 -5.80
C SER A 23 -4.93 2.73 -6.06
N ILE A 24 -5.18 1.44 -6.35
CA ILE A 24 -4.13 0.47 -6.69
C ILE A 24 -3.43 0.89 -7.99
N SER A 25 -4.16 1.44 -8.96
CA SER A 25 -3.56 1.96 -10.21
C SER A 25 -2.66 3.18 -10.00
N VAL A 26 -2.85 3.95 -8.92
CA VAL A 26 -1.93 5.03 -8.53
C VAL A 26 -0.66 4.44 -7.91
N MET A 27 -0.80 3.42 -7.05
CA MET A 27 0.32 2.71 -6.44
C MET A 27 1.18 1.99 -7.47
N ASP A 28 0.58 1.33 -8.46
CA ASP A 28 1.30 0.57 -9.48
C ASP A 28 2.18 1.49 -10.35
N ARG A 29 1.66 2.66 -10.71
CA ARG A 29 2.41 3.71 -11.43
C ARG A 29 3.57 4.27 -10.59
N HIS A 30 3.38 4.40 -9.27
CA HIS A 30 4.44 4.84 -8.35
C HIS A 30 5.50 3.75 -8.12
N TRP A 31 5.10 2.50 -7.97
CA TRP A 31 5.99 1.34 -7.76
C TRP A 31 6.87 1.07 -8.98
N GLN A 32 6.30 1.17 -10.19
CA GLN A 32 7.07 1.05 -11.44
C GLN A 32 8.08 2.18 -11.64
N LYS A 33 7.78 3.40 -11.17
CA LYS A 33 8.66 4.57 -11.33
C LYS A 33 9.71 4.71 -10.24
N ASN A 34 9.40 4.32 -9.01
CA ASN A 34 10.25 4.52 -7.84
C ASN A 34 10.44 3.19 -7.12
N SER A 35 11.24 2.31 -7.73
CA SER A 35 11.50 0.95 -7.24
C SER A 35 12.39 0.86 -5.98
N SER A 36 12.56 1.91 -5.17
CA SER A 36 13.45 1.77 -4.00
C SER A 36 13.17 2.54 -2.71
N LEU A 37 12.46 3.68 -2.65
CA LEU A 37 12.57 4.47 -1.40
C LEU A 37 11.32 5.20 -0.90
N SER A 38 10.20 5.17 -1.61
CA SER A 38 9.00 5.83 -1.11
C SER A 38 8.10 4.83 -0.36
N PRO A 39 7.80 5.06 0.92
CA PRO A 39 6.84 4.24 1.64
C PRO A 39 5.46 4.39 0.98
N LEU A 40 5.05 3.34 0.25
CA LEU A 40 3.70 3.18 -0.31
C LEU A 40 2.56 3.55 0.67
N PRO A 41 2.64 3.25 1.99
CA PRO A 41 1.60 3.65 2.95
C PRO A 41 1.42 5.17 3.03
N MET A 42 2.52 5.93 2.96
CA MET A 42 2.50 7.39 3.01
C MET A 42 1.75 7.98 1.81
N VAL A 43 1.93 7.38 0.63
CA VAL A 43 1.25 7.80 -0.61
C VAL A 43 -0.24 7.59 -0.46
N LEU A 44 -0.67 6.43 0.05
CA LEU A 44 -2.08 6.15 0.32
C LEU A 44 -2.71 7.21 1.24
N TRP A 45 -2.02 7.60 2.31
CA TRP A 45 -2.51 8.61 3.23
C TRP A 45 -2.58 10.00 2.60
N GLN A 46 -1.58 10.38 1.80
CA GLN A 46 -1.56 11.66 1.08
C GLN A 46 -2.71 11.80 0.08
N TYR A 47 -3.13 10.69 -0.55
CA TYR A 47 -4.29 10.66 -1.42
C TYR A 47 -5.63 10.56 -0.67
N GLY A 48 -5.61 10.46 0.67
CA GLY A 48 -6.82 10.28 1.48
C GLY A 48 -7.49 8.91 1.31
N LEU A 49 -6.73 7.92 0.82
CA LEU A 49 -7.21 6.57 0.54
C LEU A 49 -7.25 5.69 1.79
N VAL A 50 -6.50 6.08 2.81
CA VAL A 50 -6.44 5.42 4.11
C VAL A 50 -6.47 6.45 5.23
N THR A 51 -7.06 6.08 6.36
CA THR A 51 -7.02 6.86 7.59
C THR A 51 -5.68 6.66 8.31
N LEU A 52 -5.39 7.49 9.33
CA LEU A 52 -4.22 7.30 10.19
C LEU A 52 -4.22 5.94 10.89
N GLU A 53 -5.38 5.43 11.32
CA GLU A 53 -5.50 4.10 11.94
C GLU A 53 -5.17 2.97 10.94
N GLN A 54 -5.68 3.09 9.72
CA GLN A 54 -5.39 2.15 8.64
C GLN A 54 -3.91 2.21 8.20
N LEU A 55 -3.33 3.41 8.20
CA LEU A 55 -1.91 3.63 7.95
C LEU A 55 -1.06 2.91 9.01
N ASP A 56 -1.45 2.99 10.28
CA ASP A 56 -0.76 2.34 11.39
C ASP A 56 -0.81 0.80 11.24
N LEU A 57 -1.98 0.24 10.95
CA LEU A 57 -2.17 -1.19 10.67
C LEU A 57 -1.32 -1.68 9.49
N ILE A 58 -1.21 -0.86 8.44
CA ILE A 58 -0.35 -1.17 7.29
C ILE A 58 1.12 -1.25 7.72
N TYR A 59 1.60 -0.30 8.54
CA TYR A 59 2.97 -0.30 9.03
C TYR A 59 3.25 -1.47 9.98
N ASP A 60 2.30 -1.79 10.87
CA ASP A 60 2.39 -2.95 11.77
C ASP A 60 2.44 -4.27 11.00
N TRP A 61 1.61 -4.40 9.96
CA TRP A 61 1.63 -5.54 9.05
C TRP A 61 2.96 -5.62 8.29
N LEU A 62 3.47 -4.49 7.76
CA LEU A 62 4.77 -4.42 7.09
C LEU A 62 5.95 -4.75 8.01
N ALA A 63 5.84 -4.49 9.31
CA ALA A 63 6.86 -4.85 10.30
C ALA A 63 6.83 -6.34 10.67
N THR A 64 5.73 -7.04 10.38
CA THR A 64 5.52 -8.47 10.70
C THR A 64 6.05 -9.41 9.60
N ILE A 65 6.34 -8.89 8.40
CA ILE A 65 6.86 -9.64 7.23
C ILE A 65 8.38 -9.57 7.12
#